data_AF-A0A848TTT3-F1
#
_entry.id   AF-A0A848TTT3-F1
#
_cell.length_a   1.000
_cell.length_b   1.000
_cell.length_c   1.000
_cell.angle_alpha   90.00
_cell.angle_beta   90.00
_cell.angle_gamma   90.00
#
_symmetry.space_group_name_H-M   'P 1'
#
loop_
_entity.id
_entity.type
_entity.pdbx_description
1 polymer ?
#
loop_
_entity_poly.entity_id
_entity_poly.type
_entity_poly.pdbx_seq_one_letter_code
_entity_poly.pdbx_strand_id
1 'polypeptide(L)'
;MTLEEIKSAADAGQTVHWASTGYRVHKDSLGQYLITFEPNGNTIGLTDRSGLRLNGDEAEFFIAESEEGDEKSQDSHLRPDGQGRGVVHGGEVAQSLRHQC
;
A
#
# COMPACT_ATOMS: atom_id res chain seq x y z
N MET A 1 3.63 -19.01 -13.37
CA MET A 1 3.61 -17.55 -13.23
C MET A 1 4.88 -17.02 -13.89
N THR A 2 4.82 -16.04 -14.79
CA THR A 2 6.07 -15.54 -15.43
C THR A 2 6.84 -14.60 -14.50
N LEU A 3 8.14 -14.38 -14.76
CA LEU A 3 8.94 -13.40 -14.01
C LEU A 3 8.29 -12.00 -13.98
N GLU A 4 7.67 -11.57 -15.08
CA GLU A 4 6.95 -10.28 -15.14
C GLU A 4 5.71 -10.28 -14.27
N GLU A 5 4.92 -11.36 -14.29
CA GLU A 5 3.75 -11.51 -13.43
C GLU A 5 4.12 -11.54 -11.94
N ILE A 6 5.18 -12.27 -11.56
CA ILE A 6 5.66 -12.33 -10.18
C ILE A 6 6.04 -10.93 -9.68
N LYS A 7 6.76 -10.17 -10.51
CA LYS A 7 7.16 -8.80 -10.19
C LYS A 7 5.96 -7.87 -10.07
N SER A 8 4.99 -8.01 -10.98
CA SER A 8 3.75 -7.22 -10.98
C SER A 8 2.93 -7.50 -9.72
N ALA A 9 2.75 -8.77 -9.35
CA ALA A 9 2.05 -9.17 -8.14
C ALA A 9 2.76 -8.64 -6.88
N ALA A 10 4.09 -8.76 -6.81
CA ALA A 10 4.86 -8.21 -5.70
C ALA A 10 4.79 -6.67 -5.61
N ASP A 11 4.71 -5.97 -6.76
CA ASP A 11 4.55 -4.50 -6.81
C ASP A 11 3.13 -4.08 -6.41
N ALA A 12 2.13 -4.88 -6.77
CA ALA A 12 0.73 -4.73 -6.34
C ALA A 12 0.51 -5.07 -4.86
N GLY A 13 1.54 -5.51 -4.13
CA GLY A 13 1.44 -5.90 -2.72
C GLY A 13 0.77 -7.26 -2.49
N GLN A 14 0.60 -8.06 -3.54
CA GLN A 14 0.07 -9.42 -3.43
C GLN A 14 1.11 -10.36 -2.81
N THR A 15 0.61 -11.35 -2.07
CA THR A 15 1.47 -12.36 -1.45
C THR A 15 1.80 -13.47 -2.45
N VAL A 16 2.99 -13.42 -3.04
CA VAL A 16 3.50 -14.49 -3.92
C VAL A 16 4.33 -15.46 -3.11
N HIS A 17 4.06 -16.75 -3.27
CA HIS A 17 4.82 -17.84 -2.68
C HIS A 17 5.64 -18.59 -3.73
N TRP A 18 6.72 -19.24 -3.29
CA TRP A 18 7.60 -20.04 -4.14
C TRP A 18 7.78 -21.44 -3.58
N ALA A 19 7.45 -22.47 -4.36
CA ALA A 19 7.53 -23.91 -4.04
C ALA A 19 6.71 -24.37 -2.82
N SER A 20 6.47 -23.52 -1.83
CA SER A 20 5.72 -23.77 -0.60
C SER A 20 5.29 -22.44 0.03
N THR A 21 4.26 -22.48 0.88
CA THR A 21 3.74 -21.30 1.59
C THR A 21 4.75 -20.67 2.55
N GLY A 22 5.83 -21.37 2.92
CA GLY A 22 6.88 -20.82 3.77
C GLY A 22 7.81 -19.82 3.08
N TYR A 23 7.87 -19.81 1.74
CA TYR A 23 8.67 -18.82 0.99
C TYR A 23 7.76 -17.72 0.47
N ARG A 24 8.15 -16.46 0.69
CA ARG A 24 7.39 -15.28 0.28
C ARG A 24 8.24 -14.35 -0.56
N VAL A 25 7.73 -13.93 -1.71
CA VAL A 25 8.38 -12.96 -2.59
C VAL A 25 7.94 -11.56 -2.21
N HIS A 26 8.88 -10.63 -2.09
CA HIS A 26 8.61 -9.21 -1.87
C HIS A 26 9.67 -8.33 -2.54
N LYS A 27 9.33 -7.06 -2.72
CA LYS A 27 10.25 -6.03 -3.22
C LYS A 27 10.81 -5.25 -2.03
N ASP A 28 12.12 -5.15 -1.95
CA ASP A 28 12.79 -4.31 -0.94
C ASP A 28 12.76 -2.82 -1.35
N SER A 29 13.06 -1.92 -0.39
CA SER A 29 13.18 -0.48 -0.60
C SER A 29 14.16 -0.08 -1.70
N LEU A 30 15.15 -0.94 -1.99
CA LEU A 30 16.10 -0.75 -3.09
C LEU A 30 15.57 -1.21 -4.46
N GLY A 31 14.34 -1.72 -4.54
CA GLY A 31 13.73 -2.25 -5.76
C GLY A 31 14.19 -3.66 -6.14
N GLN A 32 14.89 -4.35 -5.23
CA GLN A 32 15.32 -5.73 -5.43
C GLN A 32 14.18 -6.69 -5.07
N TYR A 33 13.96 -7.70 -5.89
CA TYR A 33 12.99 -8.75 -5.61
C TYR A 33 13.65 -9.89 -4.85
N LEU A 34 13.12 -10.20 -3.69
CA LEU A 34 13.69 -11.14 -2.74
C LEU A 34 12.66 -12.20 -2.36
N ILE A 35 13.12 -13.43 -2.18
CA ILE A 35 12.34 -14.54 -1.64
C ILE A 35 12.82 -14.79 -0.22
N THR A 36 11.93 -14.68 0.76
CA THR A 36 12.25 -14.92 2.17
C THR A 36 11.51 -16.13 2.70
N PHE A 37 12.25 -17.04 3.35
CA PHE A 37 11.66 -18.15 4.07
C PHE A 37 11.24 -17.69 5.47
N GLU A 38 9.93 -17.54 5.70
CA GLU A 38 9.38 -16.96 6.93
C GLU A 38 9.81 -17.69 8.21
N PRO A 39 9.91 -19.04 8.26
CA PRO A 39 10.25 -19.74 9.50
C PRO A 39 11.65 -19.44 10.06
N ASN A 40 12.61 -19.05 9.21
CA ASN A 40 13.98 -18.76 9.65
C ASN A 40 14.53 -17.41 9.18
N GLY A 41 13.76 -16.64 8.41
CA GLY A 41 14.15 -15.34 7.86
C GLY A 41 15.24 -15.42 6.79
N ASN A 42 15.51 -16.58 6.22
CA ASN A 42 16.53 -16.72 5.18
C ASN A 42 16.04 -16.08 3.88
N THR A 43 16.81 -15.14 3.35
CA THR A 43 16.45 -14.38 2.16
C THR A 43 17.39 -14.67 1.01
N ILE A 44 16.83 -14.95 -0.16
CA ILE A 44 17.54 -15.15 -1.42
C ILE A 44 17.00 -14.18 -2.48
N GLY A 45 17.77 -13.92 -3.53
CA GLY A 45 17.27 -13.14 -4.68
C GLY A 45 16.20 -13.92 -5.45
N LEU A 46 15.16 -13.23 -5.93
CA LEU A 46 14.19 -13.80 -6.86
C LEU A 46 14.87 -14.23 -8.17
N THR A 47 15.90 -13.50 -8.56
CA THR A 47 16.67 -13.74 -9.79
C THR A 47 18.15 -13.97 -9.49
N ASP A 48 18.85 -14.58 -10.45
CA ASP A 48 20.32 -14.59 -10.47
C ASP A 48 20.90 -13.16 -10.50
N ARG A 49 22.21 -13.01 -10.24
CA ARG A 49 22.93 -11.73 -10.34
C ARG A 49 22.67 -10.96 -11.63
N SER A 50 22.37 -11.66 -12.72
CA SER A 50 22.04 -11.06 -14.02
C SER A 50 20.64 -10.41 -14.06
N GLY A 51 19.75 -10.73 -13.12
CA GLY A 51 18.37 -10.21 -13.06
C GLY A 51 17.40 -10.82 -14.06
N LEU A 52 17.87 -11.71 -14.94
CA LEU A 52 17.14 -12.25 -16.09
C LEU A 52 16.46 -13.60 -15.84
N ARG A 53 17.04 -14.42 -14.95
CA ARG A 53 16.60 -15.80 -14.72
C ARG A 53 16.14 -15.95 -13.28
N LEU A 54 14.97 -16.56 -13.10
CA LEU A 54 14.43 -16.89 -11.78
C LEU A 54 15.28 -17.94 -11.08
N ASN A 55 15.38 -17.83 -9.76
CA ASN A 55 15.82 -18.92 -8.92
C ASN A 55 14.63 -19.85 -8.69
N GLY A 56 14.66 -21.03 -9.33
CA GLY A 56 13.56 -22.00 -9.34
C GLY A 56 12.76 -22.01 -10.64
N ASP A 57 11.73 -22.84 -10.69
CA ASP A 57 10.85 -22.97 -11.84
C ASP A 57 9.65 -22.01 -11.76
N GLU A 58 9.28 -21.38 -12.87
CA GLU A 58 8.12 -20.46 -12.99
C GLU A 58 6.79 -21.11 -12.58
N ALA A 59 6.71 -22.43 -12.71
CA ALA A 59 5.55 -23.24 -12.32
C ALA A 59 5.43 -23.42 -10.79
N GLU A 60 6.50 -23.19 -10.03
CA GLU A 60 6.50 -23.30 -8.57
C GLU A 60 6.02 -22.03 -7.87
N PHE A 61 5.87 -20.92 -8.61
CA PHE A 61 5.38 -19.66 -8.09
C PHE A 61 3.86 -19.58 -8.19
N PHE A 62 3.22 -19.17 -7.09
CA PHE A 62 1.78 -18.99 -7.01
C PHE A 62 1.42 -17.82 -6.08
N ILE A 63 0.33 -17.12 -6.38
CA ILE A 63 -0.23 -16.08 -5.51
C ILE A 63 -1.12 -16.78 -4.47
N ALA A 64 -0.89 -16.52 -3.18
CA ALA A 64 -1.92 -16.83 -2.18
C ALA A 64 -2.99 -15.75 -2.26
N GLU A 65 -4.25 -16.17 -2.43
CA GLU A 65 -5.41 -15.28 -2.37
C GLU A 65 -5.32 -14.42 -1.11
N SER A 66 -4.91 -13.17 -1.29
CA SER A 66 -4.93 -12.14 -0.28
C SER A 66 -6.19 -11.36 -0.60
N GLU A 67 -7.18 -11.41 0.29
CA GLU A 67 -8.46 -10.73 0.13
C GLU A 67 -8.21 -9.29 -0.35
N GLU A 68 -8.76 -8.98 -1.51
CA GLU A 68 -8.55 -7.83 -2.39
C GLU A 68 -8.02 -6.54 -1.72
N GLY A 69 -6.80 -6.16 -2.07
CA GLY A 69 -6.33 -4.78 -1.99
C GLY A 69 -6.91 -3.97 -3.14
N ASP A 70 -8.22 -3.73 -3.10
CA ASP A 70 -8.94 -2.90 -4.06
C ASP A 70 -8.33 -1.49 -4.04
N GLU A 71 -7.73 -1.15 -5.16
CA GLU A 71 -7.22 0.17 -5.52
C GLU A 71 -8.24 1.29 -5.27
N LYS A 72 -7.94 2.27 -4.41
CA LYS A 72 -8.41 3.63 -4.66
C LYS A 72 -7.50 4.72 -4.11
N SER A 73 -6.42 4.97 -4.85
CA SER A 73 -5.81 6.30 -4.91
C SER A 73 -6.73 7.26 -5.66
N GLN A 74 -7.73 7.86 -5.01
CA GLN A 74 -8.40 9.12 -5.40
C GLN A 74 -9.00 9.71 -4.12
N ASP A 75 -8.43 10.72 -3.47
CA ASP A 75 -8.50 12.11 -3.92
C ASP A 75 -7.56 12.95 -3.03
N SER A 76 -6.49 13.46 -3.61
CA SER A 76 -5.69 14.53 -3.03
C SER A 76 -6.22 15.87 -3.54
N HIS A 77 -7.48 16.23 -3.28
CA HIS A 77 -7.88 17.62 -3.49
C HIS A 77 -7.53 18.45 -2.25
N LEU A 78 -6.33 18.99 -2.34
CA LEU A 78 -5.87 20.16 -1.61
C LEU A 78 -7.02 21.16 -1.45
N ARG A 79 -7.26 21.53 -0.20
CA ARG A 79 -8.14 22.61 0.24
C ARG A 79 -7.66 23.92 -0.40
N PRO A 80 -8.44 24.62 -1.25
CA PRO A 80 -8.12 25.99 -1.59
C PRO A 80 -8.55 26.89 -0.43
N ASP A 81 -7.56 27.40 0.31
CA ASP A 81 -7.73 28.55 1.17
C ASP A 81 -8.18 29.78 0.33
N GLY A 82 -9.26 30.44 0.76
CA GLY A 82 -9.46 31.88 0.52
C GLY A 82 -10.65 32.32 -0.34
N GLN A 83 -11.76 32.71 0.30
CA GLN A 83 -12.65 33.87 -0.01
C GLN A 83 -13.83 33.79 1.00
N GLY A 84 -14.08 34.70 1.94
CA GLY A 84 -14.21 36.14 1.80
C GLY A 84 -15.68 36.52 1.57
N ARG A 85 -16.49 36.69 2.63
CA ARG A 85 -17.60 37.67 2.66
C ARG A 85 -18.24 37.77 4.04
N GLY A 86 -18.11 38.94 4.65
CA GLY A 86 -18.99 39.35 5.73
C GLY A 86 -20.43 39.43 5.23
N VAL A 87 -21.35 38.87 6.02
CA VAL A 87 -22.78 39.16 5.91
C VAL A 87 -23.28 39.52 7.31
N VAL A 88 -23.37 40.82 7.54
CA VAL A 88 -24.19 41.39 8.61
C VAL A 88 -25.64 41.07 8.30
N HIS A 89 -26.30 40.32 9.17
CA HIS A 89 -27.76 40.31 9.26
C HIS A 89 -28.12 40.55 10.72
N GLY A 90 -28.66 41.74 10.95
CA GLY A 90 -29.17 42.16 12.24
C GLY A 90 -30.37 41.34 12.67
N GLY A 91 -30.48 41.15 13.99
CA GLY A 91 -31.62 40.57 14.68
C GLY A 91 -31.60 41.09 16.11
N GLU A 92 -32.65 41.83 16.43
CA GLU A 92 -32.86 42.72 17.57
C GLU A 92 -33.27 42.00 18.87
N VAL A 93 -32.98 42.64 20.02
CA VAL A 93 -33.47 42.44 21.43
C VAL A 93 -33.21 41.06 22.08
N ALA A 94 -32.91 40.90 23.37
CA ALA A 94 -33.28 41.66 24.57
C ALA A 94 -32.27 41.46 25.73
N GLN A 95 -31.94 42.58 26.36
CA GLN A 95 -31.70 42.77 27.80
C GLN A 95 -32.24 41.70 28.78
N SER A 96 -31.36 41.11 29.62
CA SER A 96 -31.63 40.89 31.06
C SER A 96 -30.41 40.43 31.88
N LEU A 97 -29.86 41.40 32.62
CA LEU A 97 -29.39 41.35 34.02
C LEU A 97 -29.45 39.98 34.77
N ARG A 98 -28.29 39.43 35.20
CA ARG A 98 -27.80 39.40 36.61
C ARG A 98 -26.79 38.28 36.94
N HIS A 99 -25.72 38.73 37.63
CA HIS A 99 -24.94 38.13 38.72
C HIS A 99 -24.40 36.68 38.66
N GLN A 100 -23.07 36.61 38.75
CA GLN A 100 -22.34 35.53 39.43
C GLN A 100 -22.14 35.92 40.90
N CYS A 101 -22.42 34.98 41.80
CA CYS A 101 -21.62 34.62 42.97
C CYS A 101 -21.87 33.14 43.22
#